data_AF-A0A533W7G6-F1
#
_entry.id   AF-A0A533W7G6-F1
#
_cell.length_a   1.000
_cell.length_b   1.000
_cell.length_c   1.000
_cell.angle_alpha   90.00
_cell.angle_beta   90.00
_cell.angle_gamma   90.00
#
_symmetry.space_group_name_H-M   'P 1'
#
loop_
_entity.id
_entity.type
_entity.pdbx_description
1 polymer ?
#
loop_
_entity_poly.entity_id
_entity_poly.type
_entity_poly.pdbx_seq_one_letter_code
_entity_poly.pdbx_strand_id
1 'polypeptide(L)'
;MLFTIGGKVQSEADFKRQVASRFGEKFSAAWRDALDLLGNYDRDTLLSQNSFYRDVYKPNRDSLVEKWSGLVDAQVKEEKTAGRTSRP
;
A
#
# COMPACT_ATOMS: atom_id res chain seq x y z
N MET A 1 -9.84 -0.84 -18.44
CA MET A 1 -8.92 0.25 -18.84
C MET A 1 -7.61 0.05 -18.10
N LEU A 2 -6.47 0.08 -18.79
CA LEU A 2 -5.15 -0.03 -18.16
C LEU A 2 -4.62 1.38 -17.88
N PHE A 3 -4.10 1.61 -16.68
CA PHE A 3 -3.52 2.91 -16.31
C PHE A 3 -2.08 2.98 -16.83
N THR A 4 -1.78 4.05 -17.56
CA THR A 4 -0.44 4.27 -18.14
C THR A 4 0.30 5.30 -17.28
N ILE A 5 1.44 4.93 -16.70
CA ILE A 5 2.29 5.84 -15.92
C ILE A 5 3.62 5.98 -16.68
N GLY A 6 3.98 7.20 -17.08
CA GLY A 6 5.21 7.48 -17.83
C GLY A 6 5.29 6.76 -19.18
N GLY A 7 4.15 6.53 -19.84
CA GLY A 7 4.08 5.82 -21.13
C GLY A 7 4.14 4.28 -21.02
N LYS A 8 4.24 3.72 -19.81
CA LYS A 8 4.19 2.27 -19.58
C LYS A 8 2.82 1.84 -19.07
N VAL A 9 2.26 0.84 -19.74
CA VAL A 9 1.04 0.14 -19.30
C VAL A 9 1.33 -0.54 -17.97
N GLN A 10 0.57 -0.21 -16.93
CA GLN A 10 0.64 -0.89 -15.65
C GLN A 10 -0.34 -2.05 -15.64
N SER A 11 0.17 -3.28 -15.61
CA SER A 11 -0.66 -4.46 -15.41
C SER A 11 -0.88 -4.74 -13.92
N GLU A 12 -1.95 -5.47 -13.58
CA GLU A 12 -2.17 -5.95 -12.21
C GLU A 12 -1.00 -6.81 -11.71
N ALA A 13 -0.40 -7.61 -12.60
CA ALA A 13 0.77 -8.42 -12.28
C ALA A 13 1.99 -7.57 -11.92
N ASP A 14 2.19 -6.44 -12.60
CA ASP A 14 3.26 -5.49 -12.27
C ASP A 14 3.02 -4.82 -10.93
N PHE A 15 1.78 -4.41 -10.65
CA PHE A 15 1.40 -3.87 -9.35
C PHE A 15 1.65 -4.89 -8.22
N LYS A 16 1.22 -6.14 -8.40
CA LYS A 16 1.46 -7.20 -7.42
C LYS A 16 2.95 -7.42 -7.20
N ARG A 17 3.75 -7.50 -8.28
CA ARG A 17 5.18 -7.75 -8.20
C ARG A 17 5.96 -6.60 -7.57
N GLN A 18 5.60 -5.35 -7.86
CA GLN A 18 6.41 -4.19 -7.47
C GLN A 18 5.95 -3.53 -6.17
N VAL A 19 4.65 -3.61 -5.87
CA VAL A 19 4.03 -2.96 -4.72
C VAL A 19 3.59 -4.00 -3.71
N ALA A 20 2.63 -4.86 -4.06
CA ALA A 20 2.00 -5.76 -3.08
C ALA A 20 3.00 -6.71 -2.41
N SER A 21 3.95 -7.24 -3.18
CA SER A 21 5.02 -8.12 -2.69
C SER A 21 5.83 -7.54 -1.53
N ARG A 22 6.00 -6.21 -1.46
CA ARG A 22 6.75 -5.54 -0.40
C ARG A 22 6.06 -5.59 0.96
N PHE A 23 4.75 -5.80 0.97
CA PHE A 23 3.94 -5.83 2.18
C PHE A 23 3.73 -7.26 2.70
N GLY A 24 4.10 -8.28 1.92
CA GLY A 24 3.91 -9.68 2.29
C GLY A 24 2.47 -9.96 2.75
N GLU A 25 2.33 -10.58 3.91
CA GLU A 25 1.04 -10.94 4.50
C GLU A 25 0.26 -9.72 5.01
N LYS A 26 0.95 -8.60 5.32
CA LYS A 26 0.28 -7.37 5.75
C LYS A 26 -0.32 -6.56 4.59
N PHE A 27 -0.15 -6.98 3.33
CA PHE A 27 -0.73 -6.28 2.18
C PHE A 27 -2.24 -6.05 2.35
N SER A 28 -2.98 -7.09 2.73
CA SER A 28 -4.43 -7.01 2.89
C SER A 28 -4.85 -5.96 3.93
N ALA A 29 -4.08 -5.83 5.01
CA ALA A 29 -4.34 -4.82 6.05
C ALA A 29 -4.06 -3.40 5.53
N ALA A 30 -2.91 -3.19 4.88
CA ALA A 30 -2.57 -1.90 4.28
C ALA A 30 -3.55 -1.49 3.17
N TRP A 31 -4.00 -2.46 2.37
CA TRP A 31 -4.97 -2.24 1.29
C TRP A 31 -6.34 -1.82 1.83
N ARG A 32 -6.84 -2.50 2.88
CA ARG A 32 -8.10 -2.11 3.52
C ARG A 32 -8.01 -0.69 4.09
N ASP A 33 -6.92 -0.38 4.80
CA ASP A 33 -6.72 0.96 5.35
C ASP A 33 -6.70 2.05 4.26
N ALA A 34 -6.11 1.75 3.10
CA ALA A 34 -6.17 2.65 1.95
C ALA A 34 -7.62 2.84 1.48
N LEU A 35 -8.39 1.78 1.32
CA LEU A 35 -9.79 1.87 0.89
C LEU A 35 -10.65 2.64 1.91
N ASP A 36 -10.44 2.43 3.20
CA ASP A 36 -11.14 3.16 4.27
C ASP A 36 -10.83 4.66 4.21
N LEU A 37 -9.58 5.04 3.94
CA LEU A 37 -9.20 6.44 3.71
C LEU A 37 -9.94 7.02 2.50
N LEU A 38 -9.89 6.32 1.36
CA LEU A 38 -10.51 6.77 0.11
C LEU A 38 -12.03 6.89 0.22
N GLY A 39 -12.67 6.07 1.07
CA GLY A 39 -14.12 6.12 1.32
C GLY A 39 -14.62 7.44 1.92
N ASN A 40 -13.73 8.28 2.45
CA ASN A 40 -14.09 9.60 3.00
C ASN A 40 -14.13 10.72 1.95
N TYR A 41 -13.79 10.42 0.70
CA TYR A 41 -13.71 11.40 -0.38
C TYR A 41 -14.75 11.13 -1.46
N ASP A 42 -15.23 12.19 -2.10
CA ASP A 42 -16.18 12.08 -3.20
C ASP A 42 -15.51 11.53 -4.47
N ARG A 43 -16.32 10.99 -5.38
CA ARG A 43 -15.86 10.37 -6.61
C ARG A 43 -15.11 11.35 -7.51
N ASP A 44 -15.50 12.62 -7.58
CA ASP A 44 -14.88 13.60 -8.48
C ASP A 44 -13.46 13.93 -8.00
N THR A 45 -13.27 14.05 -6.69
CA THR A 45 -11.96 14.17 -6.05
C THR A 45 -11.08 12.95 -6.37
N LEU A 46 -11.62 11.73 -6.27
CA LEU A 46 -10.87 10.49 -6.52
C LEU A 46 -10.49 10.28 -7.99
N LEU A 47 -11.33 10.72 -8.93
CA LEU A 47 -11.10 10.58 -10.37
C LEU A 47 -10.24 11.71 -10.95
N SER A 48 -10.20 12.87 -10.29
CA SER A 48 -9.33 13.99 -10.67
C SER A 48 -7.90 13.75 -10.22
N GLN A 49 -6.97 13.60 -11.16
CA GLN A 49 -5.54 13.41 -10.83
C GLN A 49 -4.98 14.54 -9.94
N ASN A 50 -5.37 15.79 -10.21
CA ASN A 50 -4.90 16.95 -9.45
C ASN A 50 -5.51 16.98 -8.04
N SER A 51 -6.83 16.82 -7.94
CA SER A 51 -7.53 16.82 -6.65
C SER A 51 -7.10 15.64 -5.79
N PHE A 52 -7.01 14.44 -6.37
CA PHE A 52 -6.50 13.26 -5.69
C PHE A 52 -5.08 13.50 -5.15
N TYR A 53 -4.17 14.04 -5.96
CA TYR A 53 -2.81 14.31 -5.51
C TYR A 53 -2.78 15.32 -4.36
N ARG A 54 -3.49 16.44 -4.50
CA ARG A 54 -3.45 17.56 -3.56
C ARG A 54 -4.19 17.27 -2.26
N ASP A 55 -5.39 16.70 -2.34
CA ASP A 55 -6.37 16.64 -1.24
C ASP A 55 -6.38 15.27 -0.54
N VAL A 56 -5.94 14.21 -1.24
CA VAL A 56 -5.94 12.84 -0.72
C VAL A 56 -4.52 12.35 -0.48
N TYR A 57 -3.70 12.25 -1.51
CA TYR A 57 -2.39 11.62 -1.41
C TYR A 57 -1.38 12.46 -0.61
N LYS A 58 -1.14 13.70 -1.01
CA LYS A 58 -0.11 14.57 -0.41
C LYS A 58 -0.27 14.76 1.11
N PRO A 59 -1.46 15.06 1.68
CA PRO A 59 -1.60 15.26 3.12
C PRO A 59 -1.47 13.97 3.95
N ASN A 60 -1.78 12.82 3.35
CA ASN A 60 -1.75 11.53 4.05
C ASN A 60 -0.48 10.72 3.76
N ARG A 61 0.37 11.15 2.82
CA ARG A 61 1.53 10.36 2.36
C ARG A 61 2.42 9.92 3.51
N ASP A 62 2.85 10.86 4.34
CA ASP A 62 3.89 10.59 5.34
C ASP A 62 3.33 9.70 6.48
N SER A 63 2.07 9.92 6.87
CA SER A 63 1.39 9.09 7.87
C SER A 63 1.13 7.67 7.36
N LEU A 64 0.77 7.50 6.09
CA LEU A 64 0.63 6.18 5.46
C LEU A 64 1.97 5.45 5.39
N VAL A 65 3.06 6.15 5.05
CA VAL A 65 4.41 5.58 5.03
C VAL A 65 4.81 5.08 6.40
N GLU A 66 4.65 5.89 7.44
CA GLU A 66 4.98 5.51 8.82
C GLU A 66 4.16 4.29 9.26
N LYS A 67 2.83 4.37 9.11
CA LYS A 67 1.92 3.31 9.54
C LYS A 67 2.21 1.99 8.85
N TRP A 68 2.36 2.00 7.53
CA TRP A 68 2.55 0.77 6.76
C TRP A 68 3.95 0.19 6.90
N SER A 69 4.98 1.02 7.03
CA SER A 69 6.34 0.53 7.32
C SER A 69 6.38 -0.18 8.67
N GLY A 70 5.70 0.37 9.69
CA GLY A 70 5.56 -0.28 11.00
C GLY A 70 4.86 -1.64 10.94
N LEU A 71 3.84 -1.81 10.08
CA LEU A 71 3.17 -3.10 9.89
C LEU A 71 4.11 -4.16 9.33
N VAL A 72 4.91 -3.80 8.32
CA VAL A 72 5.88 -4.71 7.69
C VAL A 72 7.02 -5.06 8.64
N ASP A 73 7.55 -4.07 9.37
CA ASP A 73 8.63 -4.29 10.35
C ASP A 73 8.19 -5.22 11.49
N ALA A 74 6.93 -5.13 11.92
CA ALA A 74 6.37 -6.03 12.92
C ALA A 74 6.30 -7.48 12.41
N GLN A 75 5.91 -7.69 11.15
CA GLN A 75 5.93 -9.02 10.51
C GLN A 75 7.34 -9.62 10.51
N VAL A 76 8.36 -8.83 10.12
CA VAL A 76 9.75 -9.30 10.06
C VAL A 76 10.29 -9.69 11.45
N LYS A 77 9.86 -8.99 12.52
CA LYS A 77 10.23 -9.35 13.90
C LYS A 77 9.57 -10.66 14.35
N GLU A 78 8.32 -10.87 13.99
CA GLU A 78 7.56 -12.09 14.29
C GLU A 78 8.18 -13.32 13.60
N GLU A 79 8.47 -13.23 12.31
CA GLU A 79 9.12 -14.30 11.53
C GLU A 79 10.51 -14.66 12.06
N LYS A 80 11.33 -13.66 12.44
CA LYS A 80 12.66 -13.88 13.04
C LYS A 80 12.60 -14.56 14.40
N THR A 81 11.53 -14.31 15.16
CA THR A 81 11.34 -14.92 16.49
C THR A 81 10.82 -16.35 16.35
N ALA A 82 9.89 -16.60 15.42
CA ALA A 82 9.37 -17.92 15.12
C ALA A 82 10.43 -18.87 14.51
N GLY A 83 11.32 -18.37 13.66
CA GLY A 83 12.40 -19.16 13.05
C GLY A 83 13.50 -19.62 14.02
N ARG A 84 13.59 -19.05 15.24
CA ARG A 84 14.55 -19.48 16.27
C ARG A 84 14.07 -20.67 17.10
N THR A 85 12.78 -21.00 17.09
CA THR A 85 12.18 -22.04 17.96
C THR A 85 12.17 -23.44 17.31
N SER A 86 12.74 -23.60 16.11
CA SER A 86 12.81 -24.88 15.40
C SER A 86 14.24 -25.24 15.04
N ARG A 87 15.03 -25.62 16.03
CA ARG A 87 16.21 -26.47 15.81
C ARG A 87 16.26 -27.51 16.93
N PRO A 88 16.03 -28.81 16.66
CA PRO A 88 16.27 -29.87 17.62
C PRO A 88 17.77 -29.96 17.97
#